data_AF-A0A0B7G122-F1
#
_entry.id   AF-A0A0B7G122-F1
#
_cell.length_a   1.000
_cell.length_b   1.000
_cell.length_c   1.000
_cell.angle_alpha   90.00
_cell.angle_beta   90.00
_cell.angle_gamma   90.00
#
_symmetry.space_group_name_H-M   'P 1'
#
loop_
_entity.id
_entity.type
_entity.pdbx_description
1 polymer ?
#
loop_
_entity_poly.entity_id
_entity_poly.type
_entity_poly.pdbx_seq_one_letter_code
_entity_poly.pdbx_strand_id
1 'polypeptide(L)'
;MLEYHSGIVILTTNRVRTIDDAFRSRVSLALKYQDLDYGSRKMLWEQFLLRADASLEGHETSSAPFDFTLQDIDTLAQKEINGRVIKHVVRTSQALAFSDGERISPGHVRRVWRILDAFEDDLSHTACM
;
A
#
# COMPACT_ATOMS: atom_id res chain seq x y z
N MET A 1 -6.39 -33.08 5.95
CA MET A 1 -7.53 -33.37 6.82
C MET A 1 -7.84 -32.13 7.66
N LEU A 2 -8.88 -31.38 7.29
CA LEU A 2 -9.41 -30.21 8.05
C LEU A 2 -10.72 -30.58 8.79
N GLU A 3 -11.05 -31.87 8.83
CA GLU A 3 -12.37 -32.40 9.22
C GLU A 3 -12.61 -32.40 10.74
N TYR A 4 -11.57 -32.14 11.56
CA TYR A 4 -11.65 -32.22 13.02
C TYR A 4 -10.98 -31.03 13.72
N HIS A 5 -11.12 -29.81 13.18
CA HIS A 5 -10.70 -28.61 13.91
C HIS A 5 -11.88 -28.02 14.68
N SER A 6 -11.82 -28.05 16.01
CA SER A 6 -12.87 -27.57 16.93
C SER A 6 -12.93 -26.03 17.06
N GLY A 7 -12.60 -25.28 16.01
CA GLY A 7 -12.48 -23.83 16.05
C GLY A 7 -12.50 -23.16 14.67
N ILE A 8 -12.44 -21.82 14.65
CA ILE A 8 -12.46 -21.03 13.42
C ILE A 8 -11.09 -21.10 12.73
N VAL A 9 -11.08 -21.50 11.46
CA VAL A 9 -9.88 -21.48 10.62
C VAL A 9 -9.98 -20.33 9.62
N ILE A 10 -9.01 -19.41 9.67
CA ILE A 10 -8.90 -18.31 8.70
C ILE A 10 -7.83 -18.69 7.67
N LEU A 11 -8.20 -18.67 6.39
CA LEU A 11 -7.32 -18.99 5.28
C LEU A 11 -7.26 -17.80 4.32
N THR A 12 -6.06 -17.49 3.84
CA THR A 12 -5.83 -16.48 2.79
C THR A 12 -5.19 -17.14 1.59
N THR A 13 -5.66 -16.84 0.38
CA THR A 13 -5.09 -17.40 -0.84
C THR A 13 -5.17 -16.42 -2.00
N ASN A 14 -4.05 -16.28 -2.70
CA ASN A 14 -3.97 -15.53 -3.96
C ASN A 14 -4.43 -16.38 -5.16
N ARG A 15 -4.80 -17.65 -4.93
CA ARG A 15 -5.16 -18.63 -5.98
C ARG A 15 -6.48 -19.31 -5.67
N VAL A 16 -7.56 -18.53 -5.58
CA VAL A 16 -8.91 -19.09 -5.34
C VAL A 16 -9.39 -20.03 -6.45
N ARG A 17 -8.85 -19.88 -7.68
CA ARG A 17 -9.20 -20.70 -8.84
C ARG A 17 -8.63 -22.12 -8.78
N THR A 18 -7.61 -22.37 -7.94
CA THR A 18 -6.99 -23.70 -7.80
C THR A 18 -7.54 -24.47 -6.60
N ILE A 19 -8.56 -23.93 -5.92
CA ILE A 19 -9.24 -24.62 -4.82
C ILE A 19 -10.22 -25.61 -5.42
N ASP A 20 -10.09 -26.89 -5.06
CA ASP A 20 -10.98 -27.97 -5.48
C ASP A 20 -12.38 -27.86 -4.83
N ASP A 21 -13.33 -28.58 -5.40
CA ASP A 21 -14.73 -28.55 -4.96
C ASP A 21 -14.94 -29.12 -3.55
N ALA A 22 -14.13 -30.08 -3.11
CA ALA A 22 -14.23 -30.65 -1.78
C ALA A 22 -13.71 -29.68 -0.70
N PHE A 23 -12.76 -28.83 -1.02
CA PHE A 23 -12.33 -27.76 -0.12
C PHE A 23 -13.37 -26.63 -0.07
N ARG A 24 -13.96 -26.27 -1.22
CA ARG A 24 -15.04 -25.26 -1.29
C ARG A 24 -16.27 -25.63 -0.46
N SER A 25 -16.66 -26.91 -0.44
CA SER A 25 -17.82 -27.36 0.33
C SER A 25 -17.66 -27.19 1.85
N ARG A 26 -16.42 -27.01 2.33
CA ARG A 26 -16.08 -26.78 3.75
C ARG A 26 -15.84 -25.31 4.09
N VAL A 27 -16.05 -24.38 3.14
CA VAL A 27 -15.92 -22.93 3.37
C VAL A 27 -17.28 -22.32 3.65
N SER A 28 -17.52 -21.94 4.92
CA SER A 28 -18.78 -21.30 5.33
C SER A 28 -18.92 -19.85 4.87
N LEU A 29 -17.80 -19.13 4.69
CA LEU A 29 -17.76 -17.74 4.24
C LEU A 29 -16.52 -17.52 3.37
N ALA A 30 -16.72 -16.93 2.19
CA ALA A 30 -15.64 -16.49 1.32
C ALA A 30 -15.68 -14.96 1.16
N LEU A 31 -14.67 -14.28 1.68
CA LEU A 31 -14.51 -12.83 1.53
C LEU A 31 -13.57 -12.54 0.37
N LYS A 32 -14.10 -11.91 -0.70
CA LYS A 32 -13.28 -11.37 -1.78
C LYS A 32 -12.89 -9.94 -1.43
N TYR A 33 -11.59 -9.71 -1.26
CA TYR A 33 -11.05 -8.36 -1.18
C TYR A 33 -10.98 -7.76 -2.58
N GLN A 34 -11.63 -6.61 -2.77
CA GLN A 34 -11.54 -5.84 -4.01
C GLN A 34 -10.28 -4.98 -4.00
N ASP A 35 -9.86 -4.55 -5.19
CA ASP A 35 -8.80 -3.55 -5.30
C ASP A 35 -9.25 -2.23 -4.66
N LEU A 36 -8.27 -1.46 -4.19
CA LEU A 36 -8.55 -0.20 -3.50
C LEU A 36 -9.12 0.81 -4.49
N ASP A 37 -10.27 1.41 -4.18
CA ASP A 37 -10.76 2.57 -4.89
C ASP A 37 -9.93 3.83 -4.56
N TYR A 38 -10.16 4.91 -5.31
CA TYR A 38 -9.46 6.17 -5.12
C TYR A 38 -9.56 6.69 -3.67
N GLY A 39 -10.75 6.67 -3.08
CA GLY A 39 -10.99 7.16 -1.72
C GLY A 39 -10.22 6.35 -0.68
N SER A 40 -10.20 5.02 -0.83
CA SER A 40 -9.45 4.10 0.02
C SER A 40 -7.95 4.31 -0.12
N ARG A 41 -7.44 4.55 -1.33
CA ARG A 41 -6.02 4.88 -1.55
C ARG A 41 -5.65 6.21 -0.91
N LYS A 42 -6.49 7.24 -1.07
CA LYS A 42 -6.31 8.56 -0.43
C LYS A 42 -6.22 8.43 1.09
N MET A 43 -7.20 7.76 1.70
CA MET A 43 -7.23 7.50 3.14
C MET A 43 -5.99 6.72 3.62
N LEU A 44 -5.52 5.73 2.85
CA LEU A 44 -4.31 4.98 3.21
C LEU A 44 -3.04 5.84 3.13
N TRP A 45 -2.92 6.71 2.11
CA TRP A 45 -1.82 7.65 2.00
C TRP A 45 -1.78 8.59 3.20
N GLU A 46 -2.90 9.24 3.54
CA GLU A 46 -3.02 10.11 4.71
C GLU A 46 -2.63 9.35 6.00
N GLN A 47 -3.22 8.18 6.23
CA GLN A 47 -2.95 7.39 7.43
C GLN A 47 -1.49 6.95 7.56
N PHE A 48 -0.84 6.56 6.46
CA PHE A 48 0.54 6.12 6.51
C PHE A 48 1.52 7.28 6.63
N LEU A 49 1.24 8.43 6.00
CA LEU A 49 2.06 9.63 6.12
C LEU A 49 1.97 10.23 7.53
N LEU A 50 0.77 10.32 8.12
CA LEU A 50 0.60 10.75 9.52
C LEU A 50 1.35 9.83 10.49
N ARG A 51 1.32 8.51 10.25
CA ARG A 51 2.12 7.55 11.06
C ARG A 51 3.62 7.63 10.81
N ALA A 52 4.05 8.32 9.76
CA ALA A 52 5.44 8.58 9.46
C ALA A 52 5.90 9.97 9.96
N ASP A 53 5.10 10.60 10.84
CA ASP A 53 5.33 11.92 11.43
C ASP A 53 5.39 13.06 10.38
N ALA A 54 4.69 12.89 9.25
CA ALA A 54 4.52 13.92 8.24
C ALA A 54 3.37 14.88 8.62
N SER A 55 3.57 16.17 8.39
CA SER A 55 2.54 17.20 8.53
C SER A 55 1.69 17.29 7.25
N LEU A 56 0.38 17.12 7.37
CA LEU A 56 -0.57 17.17 6.24
C LEU A 56 -1.50 18.38 6.33
N GLU A 57 -1.74 19.03 5.19
CA GLU A 57 -2.75 20.08 5.06
C GLU A 57 -4.15 19.55 5.46
N GLY A 58 -4.85 20.27 6.33
CA GLY A 58 -6.19 19.89 6.80
C GLY A 58 -6.23 18.96 8.01
N HIS A 59 -5.10 18.37 8.41
CA HIS A 59 -5.00 17.56 9.65
C HIS A 59 -4.39 18.31 10.83
N GLU A 60 -3.58 19.34 10.58
CA GLU A 60 -2.96 20.16 11.62
C GLU A 60 -3.35 21.64 11.46
N THR A 61 -3.71 22.30 12.56
CA THR A 61 -3.93 23.76 12.62
C THR A 61 -2.61 24.49 12.84
N SER A 62 -1.58 24.14 12.07
CA SER A 62 -0.26 24.75 12.19
C SER A 62 -0.08 25.86 11.15
N SER A 63 0.56 26.96 11.55
CA SER A 63 0.95 28.06 10.66
C SER A 63 2.28 27.79 9.92
N ALA A 64 2.94 26.67 10.23
CA ALA A 64 4.11 26.20 9.50
C ALA A 64 3.71 25.57 8.15
N PRO A 65 4.59 25.59 7.14
CA PRO A 65 4.34 24.88 5.89
C PRO A 65 4.18 23.38 6.14
N PHE A 66 3.14 22.78 5.56
CA PHE A 66 2.88 21.35 5.61
C PHE A 66 3.90 20.59 4.75
N ASP A 67 4.26 19.37 5.15
CA ASP A 67 5.15 18.51 4.38
C ASP A 67 4.44 18.03 3.09
N PHE A 68 3.12 17.80 3.15
CA PHE A 68 2.28 17.41 2.01
C PHE A 68 1.00 18.24 1.96
N THR A 69 0.66 18.72 0.77
CA THR A 69 -0.61 19.41 0.46
C THR A 69 -1.71 18.41 0.12
N LEU A 70 -2.97 18.85 0.15
CA LEU A 70 -4.09 18.01 -0.30
C LEU A 70 -3.93 17.58 -1.77
N GLN A 71 -3.34 18.44 -2.61
CA GLN A 71 -3.06 18.15 -4.01
C GLN A 71 -1.99 17.05 -4.17
N ASP A 72 -0.98 17.02 -3.30
CA ASP A 72 0.02 15.95 -3.31
C ASP A 72 -0.62 14.60 -3.01
N ILE A 73 -1.49 14.56 -1.99
CA ILE A 73 -2.23 13.33 -1.62
C ILE A 73 -3.15 12.88 -2.76
N ASP A 74 -3.88 13.80 -3.37
CA ASP A 74 -4.76 13.47 -4.51
C ASP A 74 -3.95 12.91 -5.68
N THR A 75 -2.79 13.49 -5.98
CA THR A 75 -1.88 13.00 -7.03
C THR A 75 -1.36 11.59 -6.70
N LEU A 76 -0.97 11.33 -5.45
CA LEU A 76 -0.51 10.02 -5.01
C LEU A 76 -1.63 8.95 -5.05
N ALA A 77 -2.88 9.34 -4.80
CA ALA A 77 -4.04 8.46 -4.83
C ALA A 77 -4.51 8.10 -6.25
N GLN A 78 -4.12 8.87 -7.27
CA GLN A 78 -4.43 8.56 -8.67
C GLN A 78 -3.77 7.26 -9.16
N LYS A 79 -2.58 6.91 -8.66
CA LYS A 79 -1.89 5.67 -9.05
C LYS A 79 -2.64 4.45 -8.52
N GLU A 80 -2.98 3.51 -9.39
CA GLU A 80 -3.73 2.30 -9.04
C GLU A 80 -2.82 1.22 -8.43
N ILE A 81 -2.56 1.36 -7.13
CA ILE A 81 -1.67 0.49 -6.37
C ILE A 81 -2.35 -0.09 -5.14
N ASN A 82 -1.89 -1.29 -4.75
CA ASN A 82 -2.40 -1.94 -3.54
C ASN A 82 -1.82 -1.28 -2.27
N GLY A 83 -2.51 -1.48 -1.13
CA GLY A 83 -2.13 -0.86 0.13
C GLY A 83 -0.77 -1.30 0.67
N ARG A 84 -0.25 -2.46 0.22
CA ARG A 84 1.09 -2.94 0.56
C ARG A 84 2.16 -2.10 -0.11
N VAL A 85 1.98 -1.77 -1.40
CA VAL A 85 2.87 -0.89 -2.15
C VAL A 85 2.85 0.52 -1.54
N ILE A 86 1.67 1.09 -1.26
CA ILE A 86 1.55 2.41 -0.60
C ILE A 86 2.37 2.43 0.70
N LYS A 87 2.14 1.45 1.58
CA LYS A 87 2.85 1.34 2.86
C LYS A 87 4.37 1.20 2.68
N HIS A 88 4.80 0.44 1.69
CA HIS A 88 6.22 0.24 1.39
C HIS A 88 6.87 1.54 0.91
N VAL A 89 6.20 2.27 0.00
CA VAL A 89 6.69 3.55 -0.50
C VAL A 89 6.86 4.55 0.63
N VAL A 90 5.84 4.71 1.49
CA VAL A 90 5.92 5.63 2.63
C VAL A 90 7.07 5.28 3.57
N ARG A 91 7.19 4.00 3.96
CA ARG A 91 8.28 3.56 4.85
C ARG A 91 9.66 3.77 4.27
N THR A 92 9.83 3.47 3.00
CA THR A 92 11.12 3.65 2.31
C THR A 92 11.45 5.14 2.18
N SER A 93 10.44 5.97 1.91
CA SER A 93 10.58 7.42 1.84
C SER A 93 10.94 8.02 3.20
N GLN A 94 10.35 7.50 4.28
CA GLN A 94 10.68 7.88 5.65
C GLN A 94 12.11 7.48 6.02
N ALA A 95 12.52 6.25 5.68
CA ALA A 95 13.88 5.78 5.93
C ALA A 95 14.92 6.60 5.16
N LEU A 96 14.59 6.99 3.93
CA LEU A 96 15.44 7.87 3.11
C LEU A 96 15.55 9.27 3.74
N ALA A 97 14.42 9.88 4.12
CA ALA A 97 14.41 11.19 4.78
C ALA A 97 15.22 11.17 6.10
N PHE A 98 15.06 10.10 6.89
CA PHE A 98 15.85 9.90 8.10
C PHE A 98 17.36 9.81 7.81
N SER A 99 17.75 9.12 6.73
CA SER A 99 19.15 9.05 6.30
C SER A 99 19.70 10.40 5.85
N ASP A 100 18.86 11.23 5.23
CA ASP A 100 19.21 12.56 4.74
C ASP A 100 19.16 13.62 5.87
N GLY A 101 18.69 13.25 7.06
CA GLY A 101 18.54 14.17 8.21
C GLY A 101 17.39 15.16 8.06
N GLU A 102 16.46 14.88 7.14
CA GLU A 102 15.33 15.75 6.78
C GLU A 102 13.99 15.12 7.22
N ARG A 103 12.92 15.93 7.20
CA ARG A 103 11.56 15.41 7.30
C ARG A 103 11.13 14.77 5.97
N ILE A 104 10.23 13.80 6.05
CA ILE A 104 9.66 13.18 4.86
C ILE A 104 8.97 14.25 3.99
N SER A 105 9.18 14.17 2.68
CA SER A 105 8.66 15.15 1.73
C SER A 105 8.26 14.47 0.43
N PRO A 106 7.46 15.13 -0.44
CA PRO A 106 7.13 14.62 -1.76
C PRO A 106 8.36 14.31 -2.63
N GLY A 107 9.51 14.93 -2.35
CA GLY A 107 10.79 14.62 -3.00
C GLY A 107 11.25 13.18 -2.72
N HIS A 108 11.20 12.75 -1.47
CA HIS A 108 11.55 11.40 -1.05
C HIS A 108 10.63 10.35 -1.69
N VAL A 109 9.33 10.62 -1.69
CA VAL A 109 8.32 9.74 -2.31
C VAL A 109 8.57 9.58 -3.82
N ARG A 110 8.83 10.68 -4.53
CA ARG A 110 9.19 10.63 -5.96
C ARG A 110 10.47 9.85 -6.23
N ARG A 111 11.48 9.96 -5.36
CA ARG A 111 12.73 9.20 -5.53
C ARG A 111 12.52 7.71 -5.36
N VAL A 112 11.74 7.30 -4.36
CA VAL A 112 11.35 5.90 -4.17
C VAL A 112 10.55 5.39 -5.36
N TRP A 113 9.62 6.19 -5.88
CA TRP A 113 8.85 5.83 -7.07
C TRP A 113 9.73 5.55 -8.29
N ARG A 114 10.71 6.41 -8.58
CA ARG A 114 11.64 6.17 -9.70
C ARG A 114 12.39 4.86 -9.58
N ILE A 115 12.76 4.47 -8.36
CA ILE A 115 13.44 3.20 -8.11
C ILE A 115 12.50 2.02 -8.35
N LEU A 116 11.24 2.12 -7.90
CA LEU A 116 10.24 1.08 -8.11
C LEU A 116 9.87 0.93 -9.58
N ASP A 117 9.65 2.05 -10.28
CA ASP A 117 9.30 2.03 -11.71
C ASP A 117 10.47 1.42 -12.53
N ALA A 118 11.72 1.80 -12.25
CA ALA A 118 12.89 1.20 -12.90
C ALA A 118 13.01 -0.32 -12.63
N PHE A 119 12.69 -0.76 -11.41
CA PHE A 119 12.69 -2.18 -11.06
C PHE A 119 11.58 -2.96 -11.77
N GLU A 120 10.39 -2.36 -11.90
CA GLU A 120 9.28 -2.95 -12.67
C GLU A 120 9.63 -3.05 -14.17
N ASP A 121 10.26 -2.01 -14.73
CA ASP A 121 10.75 -2.02 -16.10
C ASP A 121 11.77 -3.17 -16.31
N ASP A 122 12.78 -3.30 -15.45
CA ASP A 122 13.78 -4.38 -15.52
C ASP A 122 13.16 -5.79 -15.46
N LEU A 123 12.17 -5.98 -14.58
CA LEU A 123 11.44 -7.24 -14.46
C LEU A 123 10.63 -7.54 -15.73
N SER A 124 10.03 -6.53 -16.34
CA SER A 124 9.25 -6.68 -17.57
C SER A 124 10.15 -7.02 -18.77
N HIS A 125 11.37 -6.49 -18.81
CA HIS A 125 12.36 -6.78 -19.85
C HIS A 125 13.00 -8.17 -19.69
N THR A 126 13.16 -8.65 -18.46
CA THR A 126 13.70 -10.00 -18.20
C THR A 126 12.71 -11.11 -18.57
N ALA A 127 11.40 -10.84 -18.55
CA ALA A 127 10.37 -11.83 -18.91
C ALA A 127 10.22 -12.08 -20.43
N CYS A 128 10.93 -11.32 -21.27
CA CYS A 128 10.85 -11.39 -22.74
C CYS A 128 12.08 -12.03 -23.40
N MET A 129 13.01 -12.59 -22.62
CA MET A 129 14.13 -13.43 -23.08
C MET A 129 13.98 -14.85 -22.53
#